data_AF-A0A257LFT2-F1
#
_entry.id   AF-A0A257LFT2-F1
#
_cell.length_a   1.000
_cell.length_b   1.000
_cell.length_c   1.000
_cell.angle_alpha   90.00
_cell.angle_beta   90.00
_cell.angle_gamma   90.00
#
_symmetry.space_group_name_H-M   'P 1'
#
loop_
_entity.id
_entity.type
_entity.pdbx_description
1 polymer ?
#
loop_
_entity_poly.entity_id
_entity_poly.type
_entity_poly.pdbx_seq_one_letter_code
_entity_poly.pdbx_strand_id
1 'polypeptide(L)'
;MRFLVNTNDAAWAIIEASLAKLTRMAGATEFVRQDVVEGAPAVVTTLGTLYLDLASTVDAAAEKVRLTKELEAIAKHIAGTEARLSNEAFVSKAPPAVLEGARKQLADQKAKQAELTRLRAALG
;
A
#
# COMPACT_ATOMS: atom_id res chain seq x y z
N MET A 1 -3.26 -11.45 -14.74
CA MET A 1 -2.10 -11.22 -13.83
C MET A 1 -0.88 -10.89 -14.67
N ARG A 2 -0.06 -9.92 -14.28
CA ARG A 2 1.14 -9.54 -15.04
C ARG A 2 2.36 -10.32 -14.53
N PHE A 3 3.25 -10.70 -15.44
CA PHE A 3 4.51 -11.34 -15.10
C PHE A 3 5.69 -10.50 -15.58
N LEU A 4 6.75 -10.46 -14.78
CA LEU A 4 8.02 -9.82 -15.12
C LEU A 4 9.07 -10.90 -15.37
N VAL A 5 9.94 -10.72 -16.37
CA VAL A 5 10.95 -11.71 -16.75
C VAL A 5 12.33 -11.07 -16.74
N ASN A 6 13.20 -11.53 -15.85
CA ASN A 6 14.63 -11.23 -15.92
C ASN A 6 15.31 -12.30 -16.76
N THR A 7 15.85 -11.91 -17.92
CA THR A 7 16.52 -12.84 -18.84
C THR A 7 17.43 -12.13 -19.85
N ASN A 8 18.23 -12.89 -20.58
CA ASN A 8 19.08 -12.41 -21.67
C ASN A 8 18.31 -12.32 -23.00
N ASP A 9 18.93 -11.72 -24.03
CA ASP A 9 18.29 -11.47 -25.32
C ASP A 9 17.86 -12.75 -26.05
N ALA A 10 18.70 -13.79 -26.03
CA ALA A 10 18.40 -15.04 -26.72
C ALA A 10 17.20 -15.76 -26.10
N ALA A 11 17.13 -15.81 -24.77
CA ALA A 11 16.01 -16.39 -24.06
C ALA A 11 14.75 -15.50 -24.15
N TRP A 12 14.90 -14.18 -24.16
CA TRP A 12 13.77 -13.28 -24.40
C TRP A 12 13.14 -13.51 -25.77
N ALA A 13 13.92 -13.68 -26.84
CA ALA A 13 13.40 -13.94 -28.18
C ALA A 13 12.51 -15.21 -28.24
N ILE A 14 12.87 -16.25 -27.48
CA ILE A 14 12.07 -17.49 -27.37
C ILE A 14 10.72 -17.21 -26.68
N ILE A 15 10.75 -16.44 -25.59
CA ILE A 15 9.57 -16.05 -24.82
C ILE A 15 8.66 -15.16 -25.67
N GLU A 16 9.24 -14.14 -26.31
CA GLU A 16 8.56 -13.17 -27.17
C GLU A 16 7.79 -13.86 -28.30
N ALA A 17 8.43 -14.81 -28.99
CA ALA A 17 7.80 -15.62 -30.03
C ALA A 17 6.60 -16.47 -29.52
N SER A 18 6.51 -16.69 -28.21
CA SER A 18 5.51 -17.56 -27.57
C SER A 18 4.48 -16.80 -26.72
N LEU A 19 4.53 -15.46 -26.67
CA LEU A 19 3.76 -14.64 -25.73
C LEU A 19 2.26 -14.93 -25.76
N ALA A 20 1.65 -15.05 -26.94
CA ALA A 20 0.21 -15.30 -27.06
C ALA A 20 -0.19 -16.63 -26.39
N LYS A 21 0.61 -17.68 -26.56
CA LYS A 21 0.37 -19.01 -25.97
C LYS A 21 0.61 -18.98 -24.47
N LEU A 22 1.72 -18.38 -24.03
CA LEU A 22 2.07 -18.25 -22.62
C LEU A 22 1.01 -17.46 -21.85
N THR A 23 0.55 -16.35 -22.41
CA THR A 23 -0.51 -15.50 -21.83
C THR A 23 -1.79 -16.29 -21.62
N ARG A 24 -2.23 -17.04 -22.62
CA ARG A 24 -3.43 -17.88 -22.53
C ARG A 24 -3.28 -19.02 -21.50
N MET A 25 -2.15 -19.72 -21.50
CA MET A 25 -1.93 -20.87 -20.60
C MET A 25 -1.77 -20.45 -19.14
N ALA A 26 -1.09 -19.33 -18.89
CA ALA A 26 -0.82 -18.84 -17.55
C ALA A 26 -1.96 -17.99 -16.96
N GLY A 27 -3.01 -17.68 -17.74
CA GLY A 27 -4.01 -16.69 -17.34
C GLY A 27 -3.40 -15.29 -17.11
N ALA A 28 -2.31 -15.00 -17.82
CA ALA A 28 -1.62 -13.73 -17.70
C ALA A 28 -2.37 -12.64 -18.47
N THR A 29 -2.15 -11.40 -18.06
CA THR A 29 -2.53 -10.22 -18.86
C THR A 29 -1.41 -9.89 -19.84
N GLU A 30 -0.16 -10.02 -19.39
CA GLU A 30 1.04 -9.78 -20.20
C GLU A 30 2.29 -10.36 -19.51
N PHE A 31 3.37 -10.50 -20.28
CA PHE A 31 4.73 -10.76 -19.79
C PHE A 31 5.62 -9.60 -20.24
N VAL A 32 6.41 -9.05 -19.32
CA VAL A 32 7.29 -7.91 -19.59
C VAL A 32 8.71 -8.24 -19.19
N ARG A 33 9.68 -8.00 -20.09
CA ARG A 33 11.09 -8.14 -19.75
C ARG A 33 11.51 -7.03 -18.80
N GLN A 34 12.17 -7.39 -17.71
CA GLN A 34 12.66 -6.44 -16.72
C GLN A 34 13.94 -6.95 -16.06
N ASP A 35 14.99 -6.14 -16.12
CA ASP A 35 16.33 -6.53 -15.66
C ASP A 35 16.46 -6.51 -14.13
N VAL A 36 15.70 -5.68 -13.43
CA VAL A 36 15.72 -5.63 -11.97
C VAL A 36 14.30 -5.71 -11.43
N VAL A 37 14.03 -6.73 -10.63
CA VAL A 37 12.73 -6.95 -9.98
C VAL A 37 12.97 -7.17 -8.49
N GLU A 38 12.37 -6.33 -7.65
CA GLU A 38 12.49 -6.38 -6.19
C GLU A 38 11.16 -6.74 -5.54
N GLY A 39 11.21 -7.51 -4.44
CA GLY A 39 10.03 -7.74 -3.58
C GLY A 39 8.89 -8.57 -4.20
N ALA A 40 9.12 -9.26 -5.33
CA ALA A 40 8.12 -10.07 -6.00
C ALA A 40 8.37 -11.58 -5.82
N PRO A 41 7.32 -12.42 -5.63
CA PRO A 41 7.46 -13.86 -5.70
C PRO A 41 8.04 -14.28 -7.06
N ALA A 42 9.00 -15.20 -7.03
CA ALA A 42 9.78 -15.57 -8.21
C ALA A 42 9.92 -17.09 -8.36
N VAL A 43 10.05 -17.54 -9.61
CA VAL A 43 10.47 -18.89 -9.96
C VAL A 43 11.60 -18.82 -10.99
N VAL A 44 12.65 -19.59 -10.75
CA VAL A 44 13.79 -19.69 -11.66
C VAL A 44 13.50 -20.76 -12.71
N THR A 45 13.75 -20.44 -13.98
CA THR A 45 13.57 -21.33 -15.12
C THR A 45 14.85 -21.39 -15.95
N THR A 46 14.90 -22.29 -16.93
CA THR A 46 16.01 -22.35 -17.90
C THR A 46 16.07 -21.12 -18.81
N LEU A 47 14.97 -20.37 -18.93
CA LEU A 47 14.86 -19.16 -19.75
C LEU A 47 14.99 -17.87 -18.93
N GLY A 48 15.42 -17.95 -17.67
CA GLY A 48 15.54 -16.81 -16.76
C GLY A 48 14.57 -16.90 -15.58
N THR A 49 14.43 -15.79 -14.86
CA THR A 49 13.60 -15.73 -13.65
C THR A 49 12.27 -15.06 -13.97
N LEU A 50 11.18 -15.76 -13.66
CA LEU A 50 9.81 -15.28 -13.82
C LEU A 50 9.30 -14.77 -12.47
N TYR A 51 8.77 -13.56 -12.44
CA TYR A 51 8.22 -12.92 -11.25
C TYR A 51 6.73 -12.66 -11.44
N LEU A 52 5.95 -12.85 -10.37
CA LEU A 52 4.55 -12.43 -10.33
C LEU A 52 4.46 -10.96 -9.91
N ASP A 53 3.94 -10.10 -10.79
CA ASP A 53 3.75 -8.68 -10.49
C ASP A 53 2.49 -8.47 -9.63
N LEU A 54 2.67 -8.54 -8.32
CA LEU A 54 1.62 -8.23 -7.34
C LEU A 54 1.35 -6.72 -7.18
N ALA A 55 2.30 -5.88 -7.59
CA ALA A 55 2.13 -4.43 -7.51
C ALA A 55 1.12 -3.93 -8.54
N SER A 56 1.12 -4.52 -9.75
CA SER A 56 0.16 -4.18 -10.82
C SER A 56 -1.29 -4.56 -10.53
N THR A 57 -1.54 -5.44 -9.56
CA THR A 57 -2.91 -5.83 -9.16
C THR A 57 -3.58 -4.86 -8.19
N VAL A 58 -2.81 -3.95 -7.58
CA VAL A 58 -3.34 -2.90 -6.70
C VAL A 58 -3.28 -1.58 -7.44
N ASP A 59 -4.42 -0.92 -7.66
CA ASP A 59 -4.44 0.46 -8.16
C ASP A 59 -3.88 1.39 -7.07
N ALA A 60 -2.56 1.57 -7.10
CA ALA A 60 -1.84 2.38 -6.13
C ALA A 60 -2.31 3.84 -6.14
N ALA A 61 -2.80 4.35 -7.28
CA ALA A 61 -3.32 5.71 -7.36
C ALA A 61 -4.66 5.81 -6.63
N ALA A 62 -5.59 4.89 -6.89
CA ALA A 62 -6.87 4.82 -6.18
C ALA A 62 -6.66 4.59 -4.67
N GLU A 63 -5.70 3.74 -4.30
CA GLU A 63 -5.42 3.46 -2.90
C GLU A 63 -4.76 4.65 -2.18
N LYS A 64 -3.86 5.38 -2.84
CA LYS A 64 -3.33 6.66 -2.34
C LYS A 64 -4.45 7.67 -2.10
N VAL A 65 -5.41 7.77 -3.02
CA VAL A 65 -6.58 8.67 -2.86
C VAL A 65 -7.43 8.24 -1.66
N ARG A 66 -7.73 6.94 -1.53
CA ARG A 66 -8.51 6.39 -0.41
C ARG A 66 -7.83 6.67 0.93
N LEU A 67 -6.55 6.35 1.05
CA LEU A 67 -5.76 6.57 2.27
C LEU A 67 -5.60 8.06 2.60
N THR A 68 -5.45 8.93 1.58
CA THR A 68 -5.38 10.38 1.79
C THR A 68 -6.70 10.92 2.37
N LYS A 69 -7.85 10.48 1.84
CA LYS A 69 -9.16 10.85 2.39
C LYS A 69 -9.33 10.37 3.84
N GLU A 70 -8.87 9.16 4.14
CA GLU A 70 -8.93 8.62 5.51
C GLU A 70 -8.01 9.40 6.47
N LEU A 71 -6.81 9.79 6.01
CA LEU A 71 -5.88 10.65 6.75
C LEU A 71 -6.47 12.04 7.02
N GLU A 72 -7.15 12.65 6.04
CA GLU A 72 -7.82 13.93 6.22
C GLU A 72 -8.96 13.84 7.24
N ALA A 73 -9.76 12.78 7.18
CA ALA A 73 -10.84 12.55 8.14
C ALA A 73 -10.29 12.40 9.57
N ILE A 74 -9.26 11.56 9.76
CA ILE A 74 -8.70 11.35 11.09
C ILE A 74 -7.97 12.59 11.62
N ALA A 75 -7.32 13.38 10.76
CA ALA A 75 -6.71 14.65 11.15
C ALA A 75 -7.75 15.63 11.70
N LYS A 76 -8.94 15.71 11.10
CA LYS A 76 -10.05 16.53 11.62
C LYS A 76 -10.52 16.05 12.99
N HIS A 77 -10.63 14.73 13.17
CA HIS A 77 -11.01 14.15 14.46
C HIS A 77 -9.96 14.43 15.54
N ILE A 78 -8.67 14.30 15.23
CA ILE A 78 -7.56 14.63 16.13
C ILE A 78 -7.63 16.10 16.53
N ALA A 79 -7.74 17.01 15.56
CA ALA A 79 -7.82 18.45 15.84
C ALA A 79 -9.01 18.80 16.75
N GLY A 80 -10.17 18.16 16.55
CA GLY A 80 -11.33 18.34 17.42
C GLY A 80 -11.08 17.84 18.86
N THR A 81 -10.48 16.66 19.01
CA THR A 81 -10.13 16.10 20.32
C THR A 81 -9.07 16.94 21.03
N GLU A 82 -8.05 17.40 20.31
CA GLU A 82 -7.00 18.28 20.84
C GLU A 82 -7.56 19.62 21.29
N ALA A 83 -8.41 20.27 20.48
CA ALA A 83 -9.06 21.52 20.85
C ALA A 83 -9.93 21.39 22.10
N ARG A 84 -10.59 20.24 22.26
CA ARG A 84 -11.37 19.94 23.47
C ARG A 84 -10.46 19.77 24.70
N LEU A 85 -9.35 19.06 24.54
CA LEU A 85 -8.38 18.81 25.62
C LEU A 85 -7.50 20.04 25.95
N SER A 86 -7.37 21.01 25.05
CA SER A 86 -6.68 22.28 25.31
C SER A 86 -7.58 23.35 25.94
N ASN A 87 -8.90 23.15 25.94
CA ASN A 87 -9.84 24.09 26.53
C ASN A 87 -9.85 23.96 28.05
N GLU A 88 -9.28 24.96 28.73
CA GLU A 88 -9.19 24.99 30.20
C GLU A 88 -10.54 24.81 30.90
N ALA A 89 -11.62 25.39 30.37
CA ALA A 89 -12.95 25.24 30.95
C ALA A 89 -13.47 23.80 30.87
N PHE A 90 -13.07 23.05 29.85
CA PHE A 90 -13.36 21.62 29.75
C PHE A 90 -12.47 20.82 30.70
N VAL A 91 -11.17 21.07 30.72
CA VAL A 91 -10.21 20.35 31.57
C VAL A 91 -10.49 20.55 33.06
N SER A 92 -10.89 21.76 33.46
CA SER A 92 -11.14 22.07 34.87
C SER A 92 -12.48 21.56 35.38
N LYS A 93 -13.46 21.32 34.49
CA LYS A 93 -14.85 20.94 34.88
C LYS A 93 -15.22 19.51 34.52
N ALA A 94 -14.51 18.87 33.58
CA ALA A 94 -14.84 17.53 33.17
C ALA A 94 -14.44 16.50 34.25
N PRO A 95 -15.27 15.48 34.50
CA PRO A 95 -14.90 14.38 35.38
C PRO A 95 -13.61 13.68 34.93
N PRO A 96 -12.80 13.13 35.84
CA PRO A 96 -11.55 12.44 35.50
C PRO A 96 -11.73 11.34 34.44
N ALA A 97 -12.78 10.53 34.54
CA ALA A 97 -13.09 9.49 33.57
C ALA A 97 -13.33 10.02 32.14
N VAL A 98 -13.90 11.23 32.01
CA VAL A 98 -14.14 11.88 30.71
C VAL A 98 -12.83 12.41 30.12
N LEU A 99 -11.95 12.96 30.95
CA LEU A 99 -10.62 13.43 30.52
C LEU A 99 -9.74 12.27 30.08
N GLU A 100 -9.70 11.19 30.86
CA GLU A 100 -8.97 9.96 30.50
C GLU A 100 -9.51 9.34 29.22
N GLY A 101 -10.84 9.28 29.06
CA GLY A 101 -11.47 8.81 27.83
C GLY A 101 -11.07 9.63 26.60
N ALA A 102 -11.08 10.97 26.72
CA ALA A 102 -10.65 11.86 25.63
C ALA A 102 -9.14 11.73 25.31
N ARG A 103 -8.29 11.57 26.33
CA ARG A 103 -6.84 11.35 26.14
C ARG A 103 -6.57 10.02 25.45
N LYS A 104 -7.27 8.95 25.85
CA LYS A 104 -7.19 7.64 25.21
C LYS A 104 -7.66 7.70 23.76
N GLN A 105 -8.80 8.35 23.52
CA GLN A 105 -9.32 8.55 22.16
C GLN A 105 -8.29 9.28 21.27
N LEU A 106 -7.63 10.31 21.78
CA LEU A 106 -6.58 11.02 21.06
C LEU A 106 -5.39 10.11 20.73
N ALA A 107 -4.95 9.28 21.69
CA ALA A 107 -3.86 8.34 21.48
C ALA A 107 -4.19 7.30 20.40
N ASP A 108 -5.39 6.72 20.45
CA ASP A 108 -5.85 5.74 19.46
C ASP A 108 -5.95 6.38 18.06
N GLN A 109 -6.44 7.62 17.97
CA GLN A 109 -6.50 8.37 16.72
C GLN A 109 -5.11 8.65 16.15
N LYS A 110 -4.14 9.04 16.98
CA LYS A 110 -2.75 9.27 16.56
C LYS A 110 -2.06 7.98 16.11
N ALA A 111 -2.28 6.87 16.81
CA ALA A 111 -1.75 5.57 16.42
C ALA A 111 -2.30 5.14 15.05
N LYS A 112 -3.61 5.31 14.82
CA LYS A 112 -4.23 5.02 13.53
C LYS A 112 -3.71 5.95 12.42
N GLN A 113 -3.52 7.24 12.69
CA GLN A 113 -2.93 8.18 11.73
C GLN A 113 -1.50 7.77 11.33
N ALA A 114 -0.69 7.32 12.29
CA ALA A 114 0.67 6.87 12.03
C ALA A 114 0.69 5.63 11.11
N GLU A 115 -0.17 4.65 11.35
CA GLU A 115 -0.25 3.47 10.49
C GLU A 115 -0.76 3.79 9.09
N LEU A 116 -1.77 4.64 8.96
CA LEU A 116 -2.25 5.10 7.65
C LEU A 116 -1.15 5.85 6.86
N THR A 117 -0.33 6.63 7.56
CA THR A 117 0.80 7.34 6.95
C THR A 117 1.86 6.36 6.46
N ARG A 118 2.17 5.32 7.27
CA ARG A 118 3.11 4.25 6.90
C ARG A 118 2.62 3.50 5.67
N LEU A 119 1.36 3.09 5.65
CA LEU A 119 0.74 2.38 4.52
C LEU A 119 0.75 3.22 3.24
N ARG A 120 0.40 4.52 3.34
CA ARG A 120 0.44 5.43 2.19
C ARG A 120 1.86 5.59 1.64
N ALA A 121 2.87 5.70 2.49
CA ALA A 121 4.27 5.80 2.08
C ALA A 121 4.80 4.53 1.40
N ALA A 122 4.28 3.35 1.78
CA ALA A 122 4.65 2.08 1.16
C ALA A 122 4.15 1.92 -0.29
N LEU A 123 3.21 2.75 -0.74
CA LEU A 123 2.68 2.74 -2.11
C LEU A 123 3.52 3.57 -3.10
N GLY A 124 4.70 4.07 -2.67
CA GLY A 124 5.58 4.94 -3.46
C GLY A 124 4.92 6.25 -3.84
#